data_AF-A0A3C1KSZ8-F1
#
_entry.id   AF-A0A3C1KSZ8-F1
#
_cell.length_a   1.000
_cell.length_b   1.000
_cell.length_c   1.000
_cell.angle_alpha   90.00
_cell.angle_beta   90.00
_cell.angle_gamma   90.00
#
_symmetry.space_group_name_H-M   'P 1'
#
loop_
_entity.id
_entity.type
_entity.pdbx_description
1 polymer ?
#
loop_
_entity_poly.entity_id
_entity_poly.type
_entity_poly.pdbx_seq_one_letter_code
_entity_poly.pdbx_strand_id
1 'polypeptide(L)'
;MALPDDTRFRFLIVGAGRSGTSLLTALLDQHSQLEVGFEVGSIAYLRGRELDDEPQRLFAQRTGAFVDCCLQAAADSDAALWGNKVTTEQLAGLNKHNLYHVPALDILDAFFNETLAGLKVIYLLRDGRACVQSKLSRTAQSLEQACESWRYAVEVYTFLQTRPNTLFLRFEELVADPQAELARVLDFLGLTFESSIVSEHSTMHPGMPP
;
A
#
# COMPACT_ATOMS: atom_id res chain seq x y z
N MET A 1 7.86 -16.04 -5.74
CA MET A 1 7.31 -17.00 -4.76
C MET A 1 5.84 -16.65 -4.62
N ALA A 2 4.93 -17.59 -4.84
CA ALA A 2 3.50 -17.32 -4.63
C ALA A 2 3.20 -17.27 -3.13
N LEU A 3 2.20 -16.47 -2.74
CA LEU A 3 1.75 -16.43 -1.35
C LEU A 3 1.12 -17.77 -0.94
N PRO A 4 1.28 -18.22 0.31
CA PRO A 4 0.60 -19.42 0.81
C PRO A 4 -0.93 -19.26 0.74
N ASP A 5 -1.65 -20.30 0.31
CA ASP A 5 -3.12 -20.22 0.15
C ASP A 5 -3.84 -19.94 1.48
N ASP A 6 -3.32 -20.44 2.60
CA ASP A 6 -3.89 -20.34 3.95
C ASP A 6 -3.52 -19.06 4.71
N THR A 7 -2.66 -18.19 4.15
CA THR A 7 -2.21 -16.98 4.84
C THR A 7 -3.34 -16.00 5.15
N ARG A 8 -3.30 -15.28 6.27
CA ARG A 8 -4.26 -14.18 6.51
C ARG A 8 -3.91 -12.89 5.77
N PHE A 9 -2.74 -12.80 5.13
CA PHE A 9 -2.36 -11.67 4.32
C PHE A 9 -3.17 -11.65 3.01
N ARG A 10 -4.19 -10.80 2.92
CA ARG A 10 -5.19 -10.84 1.83
C ARG A 10 -5.24 -9.59 0.95
N PHE A 11 -4.71 -8.46 1.39
CA PHE A 11 -4.78 -7.23 0.59
C PHE A 11 -3.66 -6.23 0.85
N LEU A 12 -3.44 -5.35 -0.12
CA LEU A 12 -2.67 -4.12 0.06
C LEU A 12 -3.53 -2.88 -0.09
N ILE A 13 -3.27 -1.87 0.73
CA ILE A 13 -3.72 -0.49 0.48
C ILE A 13 -2.55 0.27 -0.13
N VAL A 14 -2.72 0.75 -1.36
CA VAL A 14 -1.69 1.44 -2.14
C VAL A 14 -2.13 2.86 -2.46
N GLY A 15 -1.20 3.80 -2.43
CA GLY A 15 -1.44 5.16 -2.91
C GLY A 15 -0.19 6.02 -2.77
N ALA A 16 -0.20 7.20 -3.36
CA ALA A 16 0.89 8.15 -3.15
C ALA A 16 1.02 8.51 -1.66
N GLY A 17 2.23 8.76 -1.18
CA GLY A 17 2.42 9.47 0.07
C GLY A 17 1.58 10.75 0.07
N ARG A 18 0.83 10.96 1.16
CA ARG A 18 -0.11 12.09 1.36
C ARG A 18 -1.47 11.98 0.62
N SER A 19 -1.78 10.84 0.01
CA SER A 19 -3.11 10.59 -0.62
C SER A 19 -4.24 10.31 0.38
N GLY A 20 -3.95 10.13 1.67
CA GLY A 20 -4.97 9.81 2.68
C GLY A 20 -5.07 8.31 3.00
N THR A 21 -4.12 7.49 2.53
CA THR A 21 -4.09 6.05 2.82
C THR A 21 -4.11 5.77 4.33
N SER A 22 -3.47 6.60 5.16
CA SER A 22 -3.49 6.44 6.62
C SER A 22 -4.86 6.68 7.24
N LEU A 23 -5.68 7.56 6.65
CA LEU A 23 -7.08 7.77 7.07
C LEU A 23 -7.89 6.53 6.74
N LEU A 24 -7.78 6.03 5.51
CA LEU A 24 -8.46 4.79 5.09
C LEU A 24 -8.06 3.62 6.00
N THR A 25 -6.77 3.48 6.31
CA THR A 25 -6.28 2.47 7.24
C THR A 25 -6.94 2.60 8.61
N ALA A 26 -6.93 3.78 9.23
CA ALA A 26 -7.52 3.99 10.56
C ALA A 26 -9.05 3.80 10.60
N LEU A 27 -9.75 4.00 9.48
CA LEU A 27 -11.17 3.71 9.37
C LEU A 27 -11.41 2.19 9.29
N LEU A 28 -10.63 1.47 8.48
CA LEU A 28 -10.76 0.03 8.32
C LEU A 28 -10.38 -0.74 9.59
N ASP A 29 -9.36 -0.30 10.32
CA ASP A 29 -8.86 -0.94 11.55
C ASP A 29 -9.89 -0.99 12.69
N GLN A 30 -11.03 -0.31 12.54
CA GLN A 30 -12.17 -0.38 13.47
C GLN A 30 -13.06 -1.61 13.26
N HIS A 31 -12.89 -2.34 12.15
CA HIS A 31 -13.71 -3.52 11.86
C HIS A 31 -13.16 -4.74 12.58
N SER A 32 -14.04 -5.48 13.27
CA SER A 32 -13.63 -6.61 14.12
C SER A 32 -12.93 -7.78 13.42
N GLN A 33 -13.02 -7.87 12.08
CA GLN A 33 -12.53 -9.00 11.31
C GLN A 33 -11.28 -8.69 10.48
N LEU A 34 -10.82 -7.43 10.47
CA LEU A 34 -9.67 -7.04 9.67
C LEU A 34 -8.70 -6.19 10.50
N GLU A 35 -7.42 -6.37 10.22
CA GLU A 35 -6.35 -5.50 10.71
C GLU A 35 -5.53 -5.01 9.52
N VAL A 36 -5.03 -3.78 9.60
CA VAL A 36 -4.15 -3.25 8.57
C VAL A 36 -2.80 -2.82 9.15
N GLY A 37 -1.76 -3.54 8.74
CA GLY A 37 -0.38 -3.17 9.00
C GLY A 37 -0.03 -1.78 8.44
N PHE A 38 0.70 -1.00 9.24
CA PHE A 38 1.21 0.32 8.86
C PHE A 38 2.60 0.21 8.25
N GLU A 39 2.68 0.08 6.91
CA GLU A 39 3.94 0.05 6.17
C GLU A 39 4.91 -1.06 6.61
N VAL A 40 4.38 -2.18 7.10
CA VAL A 40 5.18 -3.32 7.61
C VAL A 40 6.16 -3.77 6.53
N GLY A 41 7.45 -3.84 6.87
CA GLY A 41 8.54 -4.20 5.96
C GLY A 41 8.77 -3.26 4.77
N SER A 42 7.93 -2.23 4.56
CA SER A 42 7.93 -1.43 3.32
C SER A 42 9.10 -0.45 3.26
N ILE A 43 9.41 0.20 4.39
CA ILE A 43 10.58 1.10 4.48
C ILE A 43 11.88 0.30 4.47
N ALA A 44 11.93 -0.80 5.24
CA ALA A 44 13.11 -1.64 5.37
C ALA A 44 13.50 -2.26 4.01
N TYR A 45 12.55 -2.88 3.32
CA TYR A 45 12.85 -3.77 2.20
C TYR A 45 12.42 -3.23 0.84
N LEU A 46 11.20 -2.70 0.68
CA LEU A 46 10.78 -2.16 -0.63
C LEU A 46 11.56 -0.88 -0.98
N ARG A 47 11.63 0.06 -0.03
CA ARG A 47 12.46 1.26 -0.17
C ARG A 47 13.96 0.95 -0.08
N GLY A 48 14.31 -0.15 0.61
CA GLY A 48 15.68 -0.66 0.72
C GLY A 48 16.57 0.15 1.65
N ARG A 49 16.17 0.26 2.92
CA ARG A 49 16.94 0.94 3.96
C ARG A 49 17.74 0.00 4.87
N GLU A 50 17.41 -1.29 4.90
CA GLU A 50 17.96 -2.24 5.89
C GLU A 50 18.71 -3.43 5.29
N LEU A 51 18.82 -3.50 3.96
CA LEU A 51 19.58 -4.53 3.26
C LEU A 51 20.63 -3.89 2.35
N ASP A 52 21.82 -4.47 2.36
CA ASP A 52 22.85 -4.19 1.37
C ASP A 52 22.36 -4.59 -0.03
N ASP A 53 22.78 -3.85 -1.04
CA ASP A 53 22.43 -4.20 -2.40
C ASP A 53 23.24 -5.40 -2.86
N GLU A 54 22.56 -6.49 -3.15
CA GLU A 54 23.11 -7.62 -3.87
C GLU A 54 22.57 -7.62 -5.30
N PRO A 55 23.29 -7.02 -6.28
CA PRO A 55 22.74 -6.71 -7.60
C PRO A 55 22.01 -7.89 -8.24
N GLN A 56 22.60 -9.09 -8.21
CA GLN A 56 22.08 -10.28 -8.90
C GLN A 56 20.71 -10.74 -8.38
N ARG A 57 20.37 -10.43 -7.12
CA ARG A 57 19.12 -10.90 -6.48
C ARG A 57 18.32 -9.79 -5.81
N LEU A 58 18.68 -8.52 -6.04
CA LEU A 58 18.15 -7.37 -5.28
C LEU A 58 16.63 -7.33 -5.22
N PHE A 59 15.96 -7.54 -6.36
CA PHE A 59 14.50 -7.57 -6.42
C PHE A 59 13.94 -8.70 -5.56
N ALA A 60 14.35 -9.95 -5.82
CA ALA A 60 13.85 -11.12 -5.13
C ALA A 60 14.14 -11.10 -3.61
N GLN A 61 15.31 -10.58 -3.22
CA GLN A 61 15.70 -10.42 -1.82
C GLN A 61 14.78 -9.42 -1.10
N ARG A 62 14.56 -8.24 -1.69
CA ARG A 62 13.74 -7.19 -1.08
C ARG A 62 12.26 -7.55 -1.03
N THR A 63 11.72 -8.13 -2.11
CA THR A 63 10.32 -8.53 -2.15
C THR A 63 10.07 -9.75 -1.27
N GLY A 64 11.01 -10.70 -1.21
CA GLY A 64 10.97 -11.83 -0.27
C GLY A 64 10.93 -11.36 1.19
N ALA A 65 11.88 -10.53 1.62
CA ALA A 65 11.90 -10.02 2.99
C ALA A 65 10.65 -9.19 3.35
N PHE A 66 10.12 -8.41 2.40
CA PHE A 66 8.85 -7.71 2.58
C PHE A 66 7.68 -8.68 2.80
N VAL A 67 7.59 -9.72 1.96
CA VAL A 67 6.54 -10.75 2.08
C VAL A 67 6.67 -11.49 3.40
N ASP A 68 7.87 -11.88 3.81
CA ASP A 68 8.10 -12.58 5.08
C ASP A 68 7.63 -11.75 6.27
N CYS A 69 7.91 -10.44 6.29
CA CYS A 69 7.38 -9.55 7.33
C CYS A 69 5.85 -9.43 7.30
N CYS A 70 5.23 -9.40 6.12
CA CYS A 70 3.78 -9.36 6.00
C CYS A 70 3.13 -10.67 6.47
N LEU A 71 3.73 -11.81 6.11
CA LEU A 71 3.26 -13.12 6.54
C LEU A 71 3.39 -13.30 8.06
N GLN A 72 4.51 -12.86 8.64
CA GLN A 72 4.71 -12.91 10.09
C GLN A 72 3.71 -12.01 10.82
N ALA A 73 3.54 -10.75 10.40
CA ALA A 73 2.56 -9.86 11.01
C ALA A 73 1.12 -10.38 10.87
N ALA A 74 0.78 -10.94 9.71
CA ALA A 74 -0.51 -11.59 9.50
C ALA A 74 -0.68 -12.87 10.34
N ALA A 75 0.39 -13.57 10.70
CA ALA A 75 0.35 -14.72 11.60
C ALA A 75 0.19 -14.31 13.07
N ASP A 76 0.70 -13.14 13.46
CA ASP A 76 0.65 -12.62 14.83
C ASP A 76 -0.64 -11.85 15.16
N SER A 77 -1.37 -11.39 14.15
CA SER A 77 -2.68 -10.73 14.32
C SER A 77 -3.76 -11.67 14.87
N ASP A 78 -4.82 -11.16 15.49
CA ASP A 78 -6.02 -11.95 15.81
C ASP A 78 -7.13 -11.81 14.74
N ALA A 79 -6.97 -10.87 13.80
CA ALA A 79 -7.96 -10.61 12.77
C ALA A 79 -8.08 -11.76 11.77
N ALA A 80 -9.25 -11.93 11.16
CA ALA A 80 -9.47 -12.96 10.14
C ALA A 80 -8.78 -12.60 8.81
N LEU A 81 -8.78 -11.31 8.46
CA LEU A 81 -8.09 -10.76 7.30
C LEU A 81 -7.03 -9.77 7.77
N TRP A 82 -5.84 -9.85 7.17
CA TRP A 82 -4.77 -8.90 7.40
C TRP A 82 -4.36 -8.26 6.07
N GLY A 83 -4.18 -6.94 6.08
CA GLY A 83 -3.64 -6.21 4.96
C GLY A 83 -2.48 -5.33 5.35
N ASN A 84 -1.78 -4.79 4.36
CA ASN A 84 -0.68 -3.85 4.62
C ASN A 84 -0.86 -2.58 3.79
N LYS A 85 -0.63 -1.43 4.43
CA LYS A 85 -0.60 -0.15 3.74
C LYS A 85 0.80 0.11 3.19
N VAL A 86 0.92 0.37 1.90
CA VAL A 86 2.18 0.64 1.20
C VAL A 86 2.04 1.90 0.35
N THR A 87 3.08 2.74 0.30
CA THR A 87 3.11 3.93 -0.55
C THR A 87 3.79 3.64 -1.89
N THR A 88 3.39 4.34 -2.95
CA THR A 88 4.04 4.21 -4.26
C THR A 88 5.51 4.60 -4.22
N GLU A 89 5.94 5.48 -3.32
CA GLU A 89 7.34 5.86 -3.12
C GLU A 89 8.18 4.72 -2.52
N GLN A 90 7.59 3.84 -1.72
CA GLN A 90 8.26 2.63 -1.24
C GLN A 90 8.43 1.63 -2.39
N LEU A 91 7.38 1.44 -3.20
CA LEU A 91 7.45 0.61 -4.41
C LEU A 91 8.49 1.15 -5.40
N ALA A 92 8.62 2.48 -5.51
CA ALA A 92 9.60 3.12 -6.37
C ALA A 92 11.05 2.69 -6.02
N GLY A 93 11.32 2.33 -4.77
CA GLY A 93 12.62 1.83 -4.32
C GLY A 93 13.05 0.52 -5.00
N LEU A 94 12.10 -0.29 -5.47
CA LEU A 94 12.40 -1.52 -6.21
C LEU A 94 13.01 -1.24 -7.59
N ASN A 95 12.75 -0.06 -8.19
CA ASN A 95 13.37 0.34 -9.46
C ASN A 95 14.90 0.44 -9.39
N LYS A 96 15.48 0.48 -8.19
CA LYS A 96 16.93 0.39 -7.99
C LYS A 96 17.52 -0.87 -8.64
N HIS A 97 16.75 -1.96 -8.71
CA HIS A 97 17.17 -3.17 -9.41
C HIS A 97 17.59 -2.89 -10.85
N ASN A 98 16.82 -2.08 -11.59
CA ASN A 98 17.08 -1.76 -12.99
C ASN A 98 18.32 -0.89 -13.23
N LEU A 99 18.96 -0.36 -12.17
CA LEU A 99 20.26 0.30 -12.28
C LEU A 99 21.40 -0.71 -12.52
N TYR A 100 21.20 -1.98 -12.19
CA TYR A 100 22.22 -3.04 -12.28
C TYR A 100 21.96 -4.02 -13.44
N HIS A 101 20.81 -3.95 -14.10
CA HIS A 101 20.36 -4.98 -15.04
C HIS A 101 19.91 -4.40 -16.39
N VAL A 102 20.37 -5.04 -17.46
CA VAL A 102 19.92 -4.82 -18.83
C VAL A 102 19.70 -6.19 -19.48
N PRO A 103 18.49 -6.53 -19.98
CA PRO A 103 17.30 -5.67 -20.04
C PRO A 103 16.71 -5.37 -18.65
N ALA A 104 16.00 -4.25 -18.54
CA ALA A 104 15.31 -3.87 -17.31
C ALA A 104 14.15 -4.84 -17.00
N LEU A 105 13.93 -5.10 -15.71
CA LEU A 105 12.77 -5.82 -15.21
C LEU A 105 11.55 -4.90 -15.18
N ASP A 106 10.38 -5.39 -15.60
CA ASP A 106 9.11 -4.73 -15.28
C ASP A 106 8.81 -4.95 -13.79
N ILE A 107 9.16 -3.95 -12.98
CA ILE A 107 9.07 -4.01 -11.51
C ILE A 107 7.62 -4.18 -11.05
N LEU A 108 6.66 -3.54 -11.72
CA LEU A 108 5.27 -3.59 -11.30
C LEU A 108 4.66 -4.95 -11.65
N ASP A 109 4.98 -5.48 -12.83
CA ASP A 109 4.58 -6.83 -13.24
C ASP A 109 5.18 -7.90 -12.31
N ALA A 110 6.50 -7.89 -12.12
CA ALA A 110 7.17 -8.84 -11.24
C ALA A 110 6.69 -8.75 -9.78
N PHE A 111 6.38 -7.54 -9.29
CA PHE A 111 5.92 -7.38 -7.91
C PHE A 111 4.47 -7.83 -7.74
N PHE A 112 3.56 -7.30 -8.54
CA PHE A 112 2.15 -7.55 -8.33
C PHE A 112 1.66 -8.83 -9.03
N ASN A 113 2.11 -9.17 -10.24
CA ASN A 113 1.65 -10.35 -10.99
C ASN A 113 2.40 -11.63 -10.59
N GLU A 114 3.65 -11.54 -10.14
CA GLU A 114 4.41 -12.71 -9.72
C GLU A 114 4.52 -12.84 -8.20
N THR A 115 5.09 -11.84 -7.51
CA THR A 115 5.36 -11.93 -6.06
C THR A 115 4.08 -11.91 -5.23
N LEU A 116 3.15 -11.02 -5.58
CA LEU A 116 1.85 -10.86 -4.90
C LEU A 116 0.68 -11.33 -5.76
N ALA A 117 0.92 -12.36 -6.58
CA ALA A 117 -0.10 -12.94 -7.45
C ALA A 117 -1.37 -13.28 -6.66
N GLY A 118 -2.53 -12.83 -7.16
CA GLY A 118 -3.83 -13.09 -6.54
C GLY A 118 -4.21 -12.19 -5.37
N LEU A 119 -3.28 -11.40 -4.81
CA LEU A 119 -3.57 -10.49 -3.71
C LEU A 119 -4.48 -9.33 -4.16
N LYS A 120 -5.48 -8.98 -3.34
CA LYS A 120 -6.35 -7.82 -3.62
C LYS A 120 -5.57 -6.52 -3.41
N VAL A 121 -5.81 -5.53 -4.27
CA VAL A 121 -5.21 -4.19 -4.14
C VAL A 121 -6.30 -3.14 -4.04
N ILE A 122 -6.23 -2.28 -3.03
CA ILE A 122 -7.07 -1.10 -2.90
C ILE A 122 -6.20 0.11 -3.18
N TYR A 123 -6.42 0.80 -4.29
CA TYR A 123 -5.67 1.99 -4.65
C TYR A 123 -6.44 3.26 -4.30
N LEU A 124 -5.86 4.11 -3.44
CA LEU A 124 -6.43 5.42 -3.09
C LEU A 124 -5.79 6.54 -3.91
N LEU A 125 -6.57 7.09 -4.84
CA LEU A 125 -6.20 8.25 -5.63
C LEU A 125 -6.59 9.54 -4.91
N ARG A 126 -5.78 10.59 -5.03
CA ARG A 126 -6.08 11.94 -4.57
C ARG A 126 -5.63 12.94 -5.61
N ASP A 127 -6.20 14.15 -5.63
CA ASP A 127 -5.67 15.26 -6.44
C ASP A 127 -4.14 15.42 -6.24
N GLY A 128 -3.40 15.28 -7.35
CA GLY A 128 -1.95 15.39 -7.36
C GLY A 128 -1.42 16.72 -6.84
N ARG A 129 -2.14 17.82 -7.08
CA ARG A 129 -1.77 19.15 -6.58
C ARG A 129 -1.81 19.17 -5.05
N ALA A 130 -2.82 18.53 -4.45
CA ALA A 130 -2.93 18.41 -3.00
C ALA A 130 -1.83 17.50 -2.43
N CYS A 131 -1.50 16.38 -3.10
CA CYS A 131 -0.39 15.51 -2.69
C CYS A 131 0.96 16.23 -2.74
N VAL A 132 1.26 16.93 -3.84
CA VAL A 132 2.50 17.70 -4.02
C VAL A 132 2.58 18.82 -3.00
N GLN A 133 1.52 19.62 -2.85
CA GLN A 133 1.49 20.70 -1.85
C GLN A 133 1.70 20.15 -0.42
N SER A 134 1.06 19.02 -0.08
CA SER A 134 1.25 18.38 1.22
C SER A 134 2.70 17.95 1.45
N LYS A 135 3.37 17.38 0.43
CA LYS A 135 4.78 17.01 0.51
C LYS A 135 5.67 18.23 0.75
N LEU A 136 5.52 19.28 -0.07
CA LEU A 136 6.29 20.52 0.06
C LEU A 136 6.16 21.15 1.46
N SER A 137 4.98 21.08 2.06
CA SER A 137 4.75 21.64 3.40
C SER A 137 5.27 20.78 4.57
N ARG A 138 5.60 19.50 4.35
CA ARG A 138 5.88 18.53 5.42
C ARG A 138 7.20 17.79 5.29
N THR A 139 7.90 17.94 4.17
CA THR A 139 9.18 17.28 3.90
C THR A 139 10.16 18.26 3.28
N ALA A 140 11.43 17.88 3.21
CA ALA A 140 12.48 18.66 2.53
C ALA A 140 12.53 18.41 1.01
N GLN A 141 11.47 17.82 0.41
CA GLN A 141 11.45 17.53 -1.02
C GLN A 141 11.33 18.80 -1.86
N SER A 142 12.00 18.84 -3.01
CA SER A 142 11.78 19.88 -4.02
C SER A 142 10.42 19.67 -4.73
N LEU A 143 9.94 20.71 -5.42
CA LEU A 143 8.76 20.61 -6.28
C LEU A 143 8.92 19.51 -7.33
N GLU A 144 10.09 19.43 -7.95
CA GLU A 144 10.42 18.40 -8.93
C GLU A 144 10.30 17.00 -8.32
N GLN A 145 10.96 16.74 -7.19
CA GLN A 145 10.89 15.44 -6.50
C GLN A 145 9.47 15.07 -6.07
N ALA A 146 8.68 16.05 -5.63
CA ALA A 146 7.28 15.85 -5.26
C ALA A 146 6.42 15.51 -6.49
N CYS A 147 6.62 16.21 -7.61
CA CYS A 147 5.97 15.93 -8.89
C CYS A 147 6.37 14.57 -9.46
N GLU A 148 7.64 14.18 -9.37
CA GLU A 148 8.13 12.85 -9.78
C GLU A 148 7.50 11.74 -8.95
N SER A 149 7.43 11.93 -7.62
CA SER A 149 6.73 10.98 -6.73
C SER A 149 5.27 10.80 -7.16
N TRP A 150 4.59 11.89 -7.51
CA TRP A 150 3.21 11.85 -7.97
C TRP A 150 3.07 11.22 -9.36
N ARG A 151 3.97 11.53 -10.29
CA ARG A 151 4.01 10.91 -11.62
C ARG A 151 4.15 9.39 -11.50
N TYR A 152 5.06 8.91 -10.66
CA TYR A 152 5.21 7.48 -10.41
C TYR A 152 3.93 6.86 -9.81
N ALA A 153 3.22 7.58 -8.95
CA ALA A 153 1.93 7.11 -8.45
C ALA A 153 0.89 6.93 -9.58
N VAL A 154 0.87 7.83 -10.57
CA VAL A 154 0.00 7.70 -11.75
C VAL A 154 0.42 6.50 -12.62
N GLU A 155 1.71 6.18 -12.71
CA GLU A 155 2.19 4.97 -13.40
C GLU A 155 1.70 3.71 -12.71
N VAL A 156 1.84 3.63 -11.38
CA VAL A 156 1.30 2.51 -10.58
C VAL A 156 -0.21 2.40 -10.76
N TYR A 157 -0.94 3.52 -10.71
CA TYR A 157 -2.38 3.54 -10.97
C TYR A 157 -2.71 2.96 -12.35
N THR A 158 -2.04 3.41 -13.40
CA THR A 158 -2.27 2.97 -14.79
C THR A 158 -1.99 1.48 -14.95
N PHE A 159 -0.90 0.98 -14.37
CA PHE A 159 -0.59 -0.45 -14.36
C PHE A 159 -1.66 -1.26 -13.61
N LEU A 160 -2.11 -0.78 -12.44
CA LEU A 160 -3.12 -1.49 -11.65
C LEU A 160 -4.49 -1.53 -12.35
N GLN A 161 -4.80 -0.60 -13.26
CA GLN A 161 -6.04 -0.62 -14.03
C GLN A 161 -6.16 -1.84 -14.95
N THR A 162 -5.04 -2.45 -15.34
CA THR A 162 -5.05 -3.64 -16.19
C THR A 162 -5.18 -4.94 -15.40
N ARG A 163 -5.26 -4.86 -14.07
CA ARG A 163 -5.23 -6.04 -13.20
C ARG A 163 -6.60 -6.39 -12.64
N PRO A 164 -6.93 -7.69 -12.57
CA PRO A 164 -8.05 -8.14 -11.76
C PRO A 164 -7.76 -7.87 -10.27
N ASN A 165 -8.78 -7.98 -9.43
CA ASN A 165 -8.67 -7.82 -7.97
C ASN A 165 -8.05 -6.48 -7.54
N THR A 166 -8.41 -5.40 -8.25
CA THR A 166 -8.05 -4.03 -7.85
C THR A 166 -9.31 -3.18 -7.67
N LEU A 167 -9.44 -2.55 -6.50
CA LEU A 167 -10.46 -1.55 -6.21
C LEU A 167 -9.83 -0.16 -6.21
N PHE A 168 -10.44 0.78 -6.92
CA PHE A 168 -10.03 2.18 -6.93
C PHE A 168 -10.98 3.03 -6.10
N LEU A 169 -10.40 3.82 -5.19
CA LEU A 169 -11.07 4.83 -4.39
C LEU A 169 -10.51 6.21 -4.70
N ARG A 170 -11.27 7.23 -4.34
CA ARG A 170 -10.83 8.62 -4.39
C ARG A 170 -10.88 9.20 -2.98
N PHE A 171 -9.82 9.88 -2.58
CA PHE A 171 -9.75 10.56 -1.29
C PHE A 171 -10.88 11.56 -1.12
N GLU A 172 -11.23 12.29 -2.18
CA GLU A 172 -12.30 13.29 -2.13
C GLU A 172 -13.67 12.65 -1.86
N GLU A 173 -13.92 11.46 -2.40
CA GLU A 173 -15.15 10.71 -2.14
C GLU A 173 -15.12 10.07 -0.74
N LEU A 174 -13.96 9.55 -0.31
CA LEU A 174 -13.77 8.97 1.02
C LEU A 174 -14.04 9.98 2.14
N VAL A 175 -13.67 11.25 1.96
CA VAL A 175 -13.97 12.30 2.96
C VAL A 175 -15.38 12.85 2.84
N ALA A 176 -16.00 12.79 1.65
CA ALA A 176 -17.36 13.27 1.44
C ALA A 176 -18.40 12.28 1.99
N ASP A 177 -18.18 10.98 1.77
CA ASP A 177 -19.03 9.90 2.27
C ASP A 177 -18.18 8.69 2.68
N PRO A 178 -17.58 8.71 3.90
CA PRO A 178 -16.77 7.61 4.39
C PRO A 178 -17.54 6.30 4.46
N GLN A 179 -18.83 6.34 4.80
CA GLN A 179 -19.64 5.14 4.95
C GLN A 179 -19.82 4.41 3.62
N ALA A 180 -20.13 5.14 2.54
CA ALA A 180 -20.27 4.54 1.22
C ALA A 180 -18.95 3.94 0.71
N GLU A 181 -17.83 4.65 0.86
CA GLU A 181 -16.53 4.14 0.39
C GLU A 181 -16.04 2.94 1.22
N LEU A 182 -16.26 2.94 2.54
CA LEU A 182 -15.93 1.80 3.39
C LEU A 182 -16.80 0.58 3.07
N ALA A 183 -18.11 0.76 2.82
CA ALA A 183 -18.97 -0.34 2.36
C ALA A 183 -18.45 -0.98 1.06
N ARG A 184 -17.99 -0.18 0.10
CA ARG A 184 -17.37 -0.68 -1.14
C ARG A 184 -16.08 -1.47 -0.87
N VAL A 185 -15.24 -1.00 0.06
CA VAL A 185 -14.01 -1.72 0.44
C VAL A 185 -14.34 -3.05 1.09
N LEU A 186 -15.29 -3.08 2.02
CA LEU A 186 -15.65 -4.31 2.74
C LEU A 186 -16.29 -5.34 1.82
N ASP A 187 -17.21 -4.91 0.94
CA ASP A 187 -17.77 -5.78 -0.10
C ASP A 187 -16.67 -6.38 -0.99
N PHE A 188 -15.74 -5.53 -1.44
CA PHE A 188 -14.59 -5.98 -2.22
C PHE A 188 -13.68 -6.95 -1.46
N LEU A 189 -13.53 -6.80 -0.15
CA LEU A 189 -12.78 -7.73 0.71
C LEU A 189 -13.57 -8.99 1.06
N GLY A 190 -14.90 -9.00 0.87
CA GLY A 190 -15.80 -10.09 1.25
C GLY A 190 -16.24 -10.04 2.71
N LEU A 191 -16.28 -8.85 3.30
CA LEU A 191 -16.68 -8.59 4.69
C LEU A 191 -18.03 -7.87 4.76
N THR A 192 -18.73 -8.04 5.87
CA THR A 192 -20.02 -7.36 6.12
C THR A 192 -19.77 -6.02 6.81
N PHE A 193 -20.49 -4.97 6.40
CA PHE A 193 -20.36 -3.66 7.05
C PHE A 193 -20.82 -3.68 8.51
N GLU A 194 -19.97 -3.18 9.42
CA GLU A 194 -20.28 -3.00 10.84
C GLU A 194 -20.53 -1.51 11.14
N SER A 195 -21.61 -1.20 11.87
CA SER A 195 -21.94 0.20 12.24
C SER A 195 -20.91 0.86 13.17
N SER A 196 -20.03 0.08 13.82
CA SER A 196 -18.94 0.55 14.68
C SER A 196 -17.85 1.32 13.93
N ILE A 197 -17.72 1.11 12.62
CA ILE A 197 -16.62 1.62 11.77
C ILE A 197 -16.66 3.15 11.60
N VAL A 198 -17.84 3.75 11.78
CA VAL A 198 -18.06 5.21 11.64
C VAL A 198 -18.60 5.75 12.96
N SER A 199 -17.86 5.54 14.05
CA SER A 199 -18.15 6.23 15.31
C SER A 199 -17.50 7.63 15.31
N GLU A 200 -18.25 8.65 15.74
CA GLU A 200 -17.93 10.09 15.59
C GLU A 200 -16.63 10.57 16.28
N HIS A 201 -15.81 9.70 16.90
CA HIS A 201 -14.69 10.12 17.78
C HIS A 201 -13.31 9.55 17.41
N SER A 202 -13.15 8.83 16.30
CA SER A 202 -11.87 8.20 15.97
C SER A 202 -10.92 9.10 15.16
N THR A 203 -10.18 9.97 15.85
CA THR A 203 -8.95 10.56 15.30
C THR A 203 -7.78 10.31 16.24
N MET A 204 -7.16 9.12 16.16
CA MET A 204 -5.72 8.86 16.31
C MET A 204 -5.47 7.36 16.43
N HIS A 205 -4.73 6.80 15.46
CA HIS A 205 -4.29 5.40 15.47
C HIS A 205 -2.95 5.27 16.23
N PRO A 206 -2.81 4.32 17.18
CA PRO A 206 -1.59 4.14 17.97
C PRO A 206 -0.31 3.84 17.17
N GLY A 207 -0.43 3.41 15.90
CA GLY A 207 0.69 3.04 15.03
C GLY A 207 1.13 4.12 14.05
N MET A 208 0.59 5.35 14.12
CA MET A 208 1.11 6.44 13.29
C MET A 208 2.55 6.79 13.75
N PRO A 209 3.58 6.64 12.90
CA PRO A 209 4.84 7.29 13.17
C PRO A 209 4.61 8.82 13.25
N PRO A 210 5.36 9.54 14.11
CA PRO A 210 5.22 10.99 14.27
C PRO A 210 5.37 11.76 12.94
#